data_AF-A0A1S3DPF9-F1
#
_entry.id   AF-A0A1S3DPF9-F1
#
_cell.length_a   1.000
_cell.length_b   1.000
_cell.length_c   1.000
_cell.angle_alpha   90.00
_cell.angle_beta   90.00
_cell.angle_gamma   90.00
#
_symmetry.space_group_name_H-M   'P 1'
#
loop_
_entity.id
_entity.type
_entity.pdbx_description
1 polymer ?
#
loop_
_entity_poly.entity_id
_entity_poly.type
_entity_poly.pdbx_seq_one_letter_code
_entity_poly.pdbx_strand_id
1 'polypeptide(L)' 'MMILDNGEQVFLWLGSKCSEVEVKLAYKSALVYIQHLRAKEPERPRKLFLTLKGKESRRFTKCFHAWSFHKKPPE' A
#
# COMPACT_ATOMS: atom_id res chain seq x y z
N MET A 1 8.52 4.14 1.14
CA MET A 1 7.51 3.29 0.47
C MET A 1 6.80 2.49 1.54
N MET A 2 5.49 2.27 1.45
CA MET A 2 4.78 1.40 2.41
C MET A 2 3.92 0.37 1.68
N ILE A 3 3.70 -0.78 2.31
CA ILE A 3 2.75 -1.81 1.86
C ILE A 3 1.68 -1.95 2.94
N LEU A 4 0.41 -1.95 2.55
CA LEU A 4 -0.73 -2.11 3.45
C LEU A 4 -1.65 -3.20 2.92
N ASP A 5 -1.82 -4.29 3.66
CA ASP A 5 -2.84 -5.31 3.35
C ASP A 5 -4.02 -5.16 4.31
N ASN A 6 -5.23 -4.95 3.79
CA ASN A 6 -6.47 -4.97 4.58
C ASN A 6 -7.21 -6.33 4.49
N GLY A 7 -6.57 -7.30 3.85
CA GLY A 7 -7.03 -8.66 3.62
C GLY A 7 -7.92 -8.82 2.38
N GLU A 8 -8.31 -7.76 1.69
CA GLU A 8 -8.92 -7.83 0.35
C GLU A 8 -8.05 -7.13 -0.70
N GLN A 9 -7.44 -6.03 -0.31
CA GLN A 9 -6.57 -5.21 -1.13
C GLN A 9 -5.22 -5.03 -0.44
N VAL A 10 -4.17 -5.20 -1.24
CA VAL A 10 -2.80 -4.82 -0.89
C VAL A 10 -2.49 -3.51 -1.59
N PHE A 11 -2.24 -2.45 -0.82
CA PHE A 11 -1.86 -1.14 -1.33
C PHE A 11 -0.35 -0.96 -1.27
N LEU A 12 0.24 -0.58 -2.41
CA LEU A 12 1.57 0.01 -2.49
C LEU A 12 1.43 1.52 -2.36
N TRP A 13 1.89 2.08 -1.24
CA TRP A 13 1.86 3.51 -0.99
C TRP A 13 3.21 4.16 -1.34
N LEU A 14 3.17 5.05 -2.34
CA LEU A 14 4.31 5.78 -2.90
C LEU A 14 4.46 7.14 -2.23
N GLY A 15 5.52 7.28 -1.44
CA GLY A 15 5.98 8.56 -0.93
C GLY A 15 6.61 9.40 -2.05
N SER A 16 6.52 10.73 -1.91
CA SER A 16 7.06 11.70 -2.88
C SER A 16 8.58 11.66 -3.07
N LYS A 17 9.31 11.02 -2.15
CA LYS A 17 10.78 10.89 -2.17
C LYS A 17 11.25 9.45 -2.36
N CYS A 18 10.37 8.54 -2.80
CA CYS A 18 10.77 7.15 -3.03
C CYS A 18 11.66 7.04 -4.26
N SER A 19 12.78 6.34 -4.11
CA SER A 19 13.68 6.00 -5.20
C SER A 19 13.07 4.94 -6.11
N GLU A 20 13.50 4.90 -7.37
CA GLU A 20 13.07 3.88 -8.33
C GLU A 20 13.41 2.47 -7.86
N VAL A 21 14.56 2.31 -7.18
CA VAL A 21 15.01 1.02 -6.62
C VAL A 21 14.06 0.54 -5.53
N GLU A 22 13.68 1.41 -4.59
CA GLU A 22 12.70 1.05 -3.55
C GLU A 22 11.35 0.67 -4.16
N VAL A 23 10.89 1.39 -5.19
CA VAL A 23 9.63 1.10 -5.89
C VAL A 23 9.69 -0.28 -6.54
N LYS A 24 10.75 -0.58 -7.29
CA LYS A 24 10.92 -1.88 -7.96
C LYS A 24 10.99 -3.03 -6.97
N LEU A 25 11.75 -2.88 -5.89
CA LEU A 25 11.89 -3.92 -4.86
C LEU A 25 10.57 -4.14 -4.13
N ALA A 26 9.90 -3.08 -3.68
CA ALA A 26 8.61 -3.19 -3.00
C ALA A 26 7.53 -3.81 -3.88
N TYR A 27 7.50 -3.48 -5.17
CA TYR A 27 6.57 -4.10 -6.13
C TYR A 27 6.80 -5.61 -6.24
N LYS A 28 8.06 -6.04 -6.41
CA LYS A 28 8.40 -7.47 -6.45
C LYS A 28 8.02 -8.17 -5.15
N SER A 29 8.33 -7.57 -4.00
CA SER A 29 7.98 -8.12 -2.69
C SER A 29 6.46 -8.25 -2.52
N ALA A 30 5.67 -7.27 -2.93
CA ALA A 30 4.20 -7.33 -2.87
C ALA A 30 3.62 -8.44 -3.76
N LEU A 31 4.19 -8.64 -4.96
CA LEU A 31 3.74 -9.73 -5.83
C LEU A 31 4.00 -11.11 -5.22
N VAL A 32 5.20 -11.32 -4.65
CA VAL A 32 5.54 -12.56 -3.96
C VAL A 32 4.61 -12.79 -2.76
N TYR A 33 4.33 -11.74 -1.99
CA TYR A 33 3.38 -11.79 -0.88
C TYR A 33 1.96 -12.21 -1.33
N ILE A 34 1.43 -11.58 -2.38
CA ILE A 34 0.11 -11.92 -2.92
C ILE A 34 0.09 -13.35 -3.48
N GLN A 35 1.17 -13.80 -4.13
CA GLN A 35 1.28 -15.17 -4.60
C GLN A 35 1.28 -16.17 -3.44
N HIS A 36 2.03 -15.88 -2.37
CA HIS A 36 2.03 -16.70 -1.16
C HIS A 36 0.63 -16.78 -0.53
N LEU A 37 -0.07 -15.65 -0.41
CA LEU A 37 -1.44 -15.64 0.11
C LEU A 37 -2.42 -16.39 -0.79
N ARG A 38 -2.27 -16.34 -2.10
CA ARG A 38 -3.09 -17.14 -3.03
C ARG A 38 -2.94 -18.64 -2.80
N ALA A 39 -1.74 -19.11 -2.44
CA ALA A 39 -1.51 -20.52 -2.12
C ALA A 39 -2.04 -20.90 -0.72
N LYS A 40 -1.92 -19.99 0.26
CA LYS A 40 -2.28 -20.24 1.66
C LYS A 40 -3.78 -20.03 1.97
N GLU A 41 -4.42 -19.07 1.31
CA GLU A 41 -5.81 -18.67 1.55
C GLU A 41 -6.52 -18.38 0.20
N PRO A 42 -6.79 -19.42 -0.61
CA PRO A 42 -7.32 -19.27 -1.97
C PRO A 42 -8.72 -18.62 -2.01
N GLU A 43 -9.53 -18.82 -0.98
CA GLU A 43 -10.89 -18.27 -0.87
C GLU A 43 -10.93 -16.74 -0.74
N ARG A 44 -9.80 -16.11 -0.44
CA ARG A 44 -9.72 -14.66 -0.20
C ARG A 44 -8.60 -14.03 -1.04
N PRO A 45 -8.77 -13.91 -2.37
CA PRO A 45 -7.73 -13.38 -3.24
C PRO A 45 -7.48 -11.89 -2.98
N ARG A 46 -6.21 -11.53 -2.75
CA ARG A 46 -5.78 -10.13 -2.58
C ARG A 46 -5.56 -9.45 -3.94
N LYS A 47 -6.06 -8.23 -4.09
CA LYS A 47 -5.83 -7.38 -5.28
C LYS A 47 -4.79 -6.30 -4.99
N LEU A 48 -3.85 -6.09 -5.90
CA LEU A 48 -2.81 -5.07 -5.77
C LEU A 48 -3.32 -3.69 -6.23
N PHE A 49 -3.10 -2.65 -5.43
CA PHE A 49 -3.47 -1.26 -5.73
C PHE A 49 -2.27 -0.33 -5.54
N LEU A 50 -2.15 0.67 -6.43
CA LEU A 50 -1.18 1.75 -6.29
C LEU A 50 -1.83 2.94 -5.59
N THR A 51 -1.17 3.48 -4.56
CA THR A 51 -1.60 4.68 -3.84
C THR A 51 -0.48 5.70 -3.83
N LEU A 52 -0.73 6.93 -4.27
CA LEU A 52 0.27 8.00 -4.26
C LEU A 52 0.05 8.91 -3.06
N LYS A 53 1.14 9.35 -2.42
CA LYS A 53 1.10 10.33 -1.33
C LYS A 53 0.31 11.57 -1.75
N GLY A 54 -0.68 11.96 -0.94
CA GLY A 54 -1.53 13.12 -1.20
C GLY A 54 -2.65 12.87 -2.23
N LYS A 55 -2.74 11.66 -2.80
CA LYS A 55 -3.84 11.23 -3.68
C LYS A 55 -4.42 9.89 -3.19
N GLU A 56 -4.47 9.71 -1.88
CA GLU A 56 -5.01 8.50 -1.26
C GLU A 56 -6.50 8.37 -1.52
N SER A 57 -6.91 7.21 -2.07
CA SER A 57 -8.33 6.92 -2.28
C SER A 57 -9.05 6.65 -0.96
N ARG A 58 -10.39 6.78 -0.92
CA ARG A 58 -11.19 6.41 0.25
C ARG A 58 -11.00 4.94 0.68
N ARG A 59 -10.69 4.04 -0.27
CA ARG A 59 -10.39 2.63 0.03
C ARG A 59 -9.11 2.46 0.84
N PHE A 60 -8.14 3.35 0.65
CA PHE A 60 -6.92 3.38 1.43
C PHE A 60 -7.15 4.04 2.79
N THR A 61 -7.73 5.25 2.80
CA THR A 61 -7.87 6.04 4.04
C THR A 61 -8.79 5.39 5.07
N LYS A 62 -9.79 4.61 4.65
CA LYS A 62 -10.66 3.83 5.57
C LYS A 62 -9.92 2.77 6.39
N CYS A 63 -8.68 2.42 6.02
CA CYS A 63 -7.86 1.45 6.74
C CYS A 63 -7.23 2.05 8.01
N PHE A 64 -7.38 3.35 8.23
CA PHE A 64 -6.83 4.06 9.38
C PHE A 64 -7.98 4.65 10.21
N HIS A 65 -7.90 4.56 11.54
CA HIS A 65 -8.92 5.10 12.45
C HIS A 65 -9.13 6.61 12.29
N ALA A 66 -8.07 7.33 11.93
CA ALA A 66 -8.13 8.75 11.62
C ALA A 66 -7.27 9.02 10.37
N TRP A 67 -7.78 9.87 9.48
CA TRP A 67 -7.06 10.34 8.31
C TRP A 67 -7.26 11.85 8.18
N SER A 68 -6.17 12.59 8.21
CA SER A 68 -6.16 14.05 8.09
C SER A 68 -5.06 14.50 7.15
N PHE A 69 -5.07 15.78 6.78
CA PHE A 69 -3.92 16.38 6.11
C PHE A 69 -2.66 16.15 6.94
N HIS A 70 -1.57 15.80 6.26
CA HIS A 70 -0.28 15.59 6.88
C HIS A 70 0.11 16.87 7.63
N LYS A 71 0.30 16.78 8.95
CA LYS A 71 0.84 17.89 9.73
C LYS A 71 2.21 18.24 9.14
N LYS A 72 2.36 19.45 8.61
CA LYS A 72 3.67 20.04 8.39
C LYS A 72 4.22 20.40 9.79
N PRO A 73 5.50 20.11 10.10
CA PRO A 73 6.12 20.73 11.27
C PRO A 73 5.93 22.26 11.17
N PRO A 74 5.67 22.97 12.27
CA PRO A 74 5.82 24.43 12.27
C PRO A 74 7.23 24.78 11.80
N GLU A 75 7.35 25.82 10.97
CA GLU A 75 8.65 26.41 10.61
C GLU A 75 9.35 27.03 11.83
#